data_AF-A0A839QG41-F1
#
_entry.id   AF-A0A839QG41-F1
#
_cell.length_a   1.000
_cell.length_b   1.000
_cell.length_c   1.000
_cell.angle_alpha   90.00
_cell.angle_beta   90.00
_cell.angle_gamma   90.00
#
_symmetry.space_group_name_H-M   'P 1'
#
loop_
_entity.id
_entity.type
_entity.pdbx_description
1 polymer ?
#
loop_
_entity_poly.entity_id
_entity_poly.type
_entity_poly.pdbx_seq_one_letter_code
_entity_poly.pdbx_strand_id
1 'polypeptide(L)'
;MDILDRSIAGLPEGVQQIRCRWDAGYFAGNLAKACLERNVEFAIGAKRTGKVMAAAAGLGRYTWIPTIGMENTEIAVIDYLPGNWPKDENITCIARRTRVAAGKIPTARARKRRTISKHQLALALEGPYQPDSLETAS
;
A
#
# COMPACT_ATOMS: atom_id res chain seq x y z
N MET A 1 21.61 -5.20 7.89
CA MET A 1 21.34 -6.63 8.13
C MET A 1 21.48 -6.97 9.60
N ASP A 2 22.45 -6.41 10.33
CA ASP A 2 22.58 -6.54 11.80
C ASP A 2 21.25 -6.48 12.58
N ILE A 3 20.39 -5.50 12.31
CA ILE A 3 19.11 -5.38 13.04
C ILE A 3 18.14 -6.55 12.81
N LEU A 4 18.10 -7.14 11.61
CA LEU A 4 17.25 -8.29 11.32
C LEU A 4 17.76 -9.51 12.08
N ASP A 5 19.07 -9.76 12.00
CA ASP A 5 19.72 -10.88 12.68
C ASP A 5 19.53 -10.81 14.20
N ARG A 6 19.74 -9.63 14.78
CA ARG A 6 19.49 -9.38 16.20
C ARG A 6 18.03 -9.54 16.60
N SER A 7 17.09 -9.19 15.71
CA SER A 7 15.66 -9.37 15.97
C SER A 7 15.28 -10.84 15.97
N ILE A 8 15.84 -11.63 15.05
CA ILE A 8 15.61 -13.09 14.96
C ILE A 8 16.23 -13.79 16.17
N ALA A 9 17.46 -13.41 16.57
CA ALA A 9 18.14 -14.00 17.72
C ALA A 9 17.42 -13.75 19.06
N GLY A 10 16.56 -12.73 19.13
CA GLY A 10 15.74 -12.44 20.31
C GLY A 10 14.43 -13.23 20.38
N LEU A 11 14.10 -14.04 19.36
CA LEU A 11 12.89 -14.83 19.36
C LEU A 11 13.02 -16.07 20.26
N PRO A 12 11.92 -16.53 20.89
CA PRO A 12 11.91 -17.79 21.63
C PRO A 12 12.32 -18.98 20.74
N GLU A 13 12.87 -20.02 21.36
CA GLU A 13 13.11 -21.28 20.67
C GLU A 13 11.80 -21.89 20.15
N GLY A 14 11.88 -22.57 19.00
CA GLY A 14 10.74 -23.26 18.39
C GLY A 14 9.83 -22.40 17.50
N VAL A 15 10.16 -21.13 17.24
CA VAL A 15 9.44 -20.31 16.24
C VAL A 15 9.67 -20.88 14.84
N GLN A 16 8.58 -21.30 14.19
CA GLN A 16 8.63 -21.95 12.87
C GLN A 16 8.48 -20.97 11.70
N GLN A 17 7.79 -19.85 11.90
CA GLN A 17 7.51 -18.87 10.85
C GLN A 17 7.70 -17.46 11.40
N ILE A 18 8.59 -16.70 10.76
CA ILE A 18 8.91 -15.33 11.15
C ILE A 18 8.31 -14.40 10.09
N ARG A 19 7.54 -13.41 10.56
CA ARG A 19 7.02 -12.32 9.72
C ARG A 19 7.48 -10.99 10.29
N CYS A 20 7.91 -10.09 9.42
CA CYS A 20 8.39 -8.77 9.83
C CYS A 20 7.70 -7.65 9.06
N ARG A 21 7.60 -6.48 9.68
CA ARG A 21 7.09 -5.27 9.06
C ARG A 21 8.06 -4.13 9.26
N TRP A 22 8.43 -3.46 8.17
CA TRP A 22 9.38 -2.34 8.19
C TRP A 22 8.84 -1.12 7.45
N ASP A 23 9.28 0.05 7.87
CA ASP A 23 8.95 1.31 7.18
C ASP A 23 9.83 1.53 5.93
N ALA A 24 9.37 2.39 5.02
CA ALA A 24 10.09 2.81 3.83
C ALA A 24 11.42 3.54 4.09
N GLY A 25 11.63 4.06 5.31
CA GLY A 25 12.88 4.68 5.73
C GLY A 25 14.07 3.71 5.86
N TYR A 26 13.81 2.40 5.90
CA TYR A 26 14.86 1.39 5.90
C TYR A 26 15.39 1.15 4.48
N PHE A 27 16.63 0.66 4.35
CA PHE A 27 17.27 0.30 3.08
C PHE A 27 16.52 -0.87 2.39
N ALA A 28 15.32 -0.59 1.86
CA ALA A 28 14.25 -1.56 1.69
C ALA A 28 14.61 -2.75 0.78
N GLY A 29 15.40 -2.53 -0.28
CA GLY A 29 15.83 -3.61 -1.19
C GLY A 29 16.78 -4.62 -0.53
N ASN A 30 17.82 -4.12 0.16
CA ASN A 30 18.77 -4.99 0.87
C ASN A 30 18.09 -5.74 2.03
N LEU A 31 17.12 -5.09 2.69
CA LEU A 31 16.35 -5.71 3.75
C LEU A 31 15.41 -6.79 3.23
N ALA A 32 14.72 -6.56 2.10
CA ALA A 32 13.90 -7.58 1.45
C ALA A 32 14.75 -8.81 1.09
N LYS A 33 15.93 -8.60 0.49
CA LYS A 33 16.87 -9.68 0.19
C LYS A 33 17.28 -10.45 1.44
N ALA A 34 17.62 -9.74 2.53
CA ALA A 34 17.99 -10.35 3.80
C ALA A 34 16.88 -11.24 4.37
N CYS A 35 15.62 -10.81 4.23
CA CYS A 35 14.46 -11.57 4.70
C CYS A 35 14.30 -12.86 3.90
N LEU A 36 14.39 -12.80 2.56
CA LEU A 36 14.32 -13.97 1.70
C LEU A 36 15.41 -15.00 2.01
N GLU A 37 16.66 -14.54 2.17
CA GLU A 37 17.80 -15.41 2.54
C GLU A 37 17.60 -16.16 3.87
N ARG A 38 16.73 -15.65 4.75
CA ARG A 38 16.43 -16.22 6.07
C ARG A 38 15.05 -16.87 6.16
N ASN A 39 14.36 -17.00 5.02
CA ASN A 39 12.98 -17.49 4.96
C ASN A 39 12.02 -16.71 5.90
N VAL A 40 12.22 -15.39 5.97
CA VAL A 40 11.39 -14.46 6.74
C VAL A 40 10.40 -13.79 5.80
N GLU A 41 9.11 -13.88 6.10
CA GLU A 41 8.09 -13.13 5.37
C GLU A 41 8.13 -11.66 5.77
N PHE A 42 7.83 -10.77 4.82
CA PHE A 42 7.98 -9.34 5.07
C PHE A 42 6.88 -8.49 4.45
N ALA A 43 6.59 -7.39 5.13
CA ALA A 43 5.86 -6.26 4.59
C ALA A 43 6.70 -4.99 4.79
N ILE A 44 7.26 -4.45 3.70
CA ILE A 44 8.10 -3.26 3.76
C ILE A 44 7.41 -2.11 3.02
N GLY A 45 7.30 -0.95 3.68
CA GLY A 45 6.73 0.24 3.05
C GLY A 45 7.50 0.65 1.80
N ALA A 46 6.80 0.88 0.69
CA ALA A 46 7.42 1.48 -0.49
C ALA A 46 7.59 2.99 -0.30
N LYS A 47 8.79 3.51 -0.59
CA LYS A 47 9.04 4.97 -0.57
C LYS A 47 8.13 5.66 -1.58
N ARG A 48 7.34 6.65 -1.12
CA ARG A 48 6.46 7.43 -2.01
C ARG A 48 7.29 8.28 -2.98
N THR A 49 7.46 7.76 -4.19
CA THR A 49 8.12 8.45 -5.32
C THR A 49 7.13 8.70 -6.44
N GLY A 50 7.46 9.58 -7.39
CA GLY A 50 6.63 9.79 -8.58
C GLY A 50 6.32 8.50 -9.34
N LYS A 51 7.29 7.58 -9.43
CA LYS A 51 7.12 6.26 -10.07
C LYS A 51 6.09 5.38 -9.35
N VAL A 52 6.15 5.30 -8.02
CA VAL A 52 5.16 4.58 -7.21
C VAL A 52 3.78 5.19 -7.37
N MET A 53 3.68 6.52 -7.30
CA MET A 53 2.41 7.22 -7.41
C MET A 53 1.80 7.07 -8.80
N ALA A 54 2.60 7.10 -9.86
CA ALA A 54 2.16 6.85 -11.23
C ALA A 54 1.68 5.40 -11.42
N ALA A 55 2.43 4.43 -10.88
CA ALA A 55 2.02 3.03 -10.92
C ALA A 55 0.70 2.80 -10.18
N ALA A 56 0.53 3.38 -8.98
CA ALA A 56 -0.67 3.25 -8.16
C ALA A 56 -1.87 4.03 -8.70
N ALA A 57 -1.67 5.14 -9.42
CA ALA A 57 -2.73 5.89 -10.10
C ALA A 57 -3.32 5.15 -11.31
N GLY A 58 -2.82 3.93 -11.61
CA GLY A 58 -3.16 3.08 -12.74
C GLY A 58 -4.56 3.34 -13.31
N LEU A 59 -4.59 3.53 -14.63
CA LEU A 59 -5.71 3.98 -15.49
C LEU A 59 -6.94 3.03 -15.47
N GLY A 60 -7.48 2.68 -14.30
CA GLY A 60 -8.56 1.69 -14.15
C GLY A 60 -8.09 0.23 -14.24
N ARG A 61 -6.78 -0.03 -14.35
CA ARG A 61 -6.23 -1.39 -14.53
C ARG A 61 -6.24 -2.28 -13.28
N TYR A 62 -6.64 -1.75 -12.13
CA TYR A 62 -6.57 -2.47 -10.86
C TYR A 62 -7.93 -2.57 -10.19
N THR A 63 -8.26 -3.77 -9.73
CA THR A 63 -9.42 -4.03 -8.86
C THR A 63 -9.11 -3.53 -7.46
N TRP A 64 -9.85 -2.51 -7.03
CA TRP A 64 -9.78 -1.98 -5.68
C TRP A 64 -10.81 -2.68 -4.80
N ILE A 65 -10.36 -3.24 -3.68
CA ILE A 65 -11.18 -4.02 -2.76
C ILE A 65 -11.24 -3.29 -1.42
N PRO A 66 -12.43 -3.13 -0.81
CA PRO A 66 -12.56 -2.57 0.53
C PRO A 66 -11.72 -3.32 1.56
N THR A 67 -11.05 -2.58 2.43
CA THR A 67 -10.26 -3.18 3.52
C THR A 67 -11.14 -3.55 4.72
N ILE A 68 -10.80 -4.65 5.38
CA ILE A 68 -11.40 -5.03 6.66
C ILE A 68 -10.91 -4.06 7.75
N GLY A 69 -11.83 -3.55 8.57
CA GLY A 69 -11.50 -2.74 9.75
C GLY A 69 -11.03 -1.31 9.47
N MET A 70 -11.10 -0.83 8.22
CA MET A 70 -10.82 0.58 7.89
C MET A 70 -11.90 1.15 6.98
N GLU A 71 -12.68 2.10 7.52
CA GLU A 71 -13.71 2.81 6.74
C GLU A 71 -13.10 3.57 5.56
N ASN A 72 -13.84 3.62 4.45
CA ASN A 72 -13.48 4.38 3.25
C ASN A 72 -12.09 4.06 2.70
N THR A 73 -11.55 2.87 3.00
CA THR A 73 -10.22 2.46 2.62
C THR A 73 -10.30 1.23 1.71
N GLU A 74 -9.52 1.27 0.65
CA GLU A 74 -9.44 0.21 -0.34
C GLU A 74 -7.98 -0.12 -0.61
N ILE A 75 -7.75 -1.37 -1.01
CA ILE A 75 -6.45 -1.87 -1.43
C ILE A 75 -6.52 -2.46 -2.83
N ALA A 76 -5.40 -2.42 -3.53
CA ALA A 76 -5.22 -3.10 -4.80
C ALA A 76 -3.82 -3.70 -4.86
N VAL A 77 -3.70 -4.87 -5.49
CA VAL A 77 -2.42 -5.41 -5.94
C VAL A 77 -2.02 -4.63 -7.20
N ILE A 78 -0.80 -4.09 -7.22
CA ILE A 78 -0.29 -3.29 -8.32
C ILE A 78 0.99 -3.89 -8.93
N ASP A 79 1.14 -3.73 -10.24
CA ASP A 79 2.32 -4.14 -11.01
C ASP A 79 3.45 -3.11 -10.79
N TYR A 80 3.98 -3.12 -9.58
CA TYR A 80 5.09 -2.28 -9.19
C TYR A 80 6.06 -3.06 -8.34
N LEU A 81 7.31 -3.11 -8.79
CA LEU A 81 8.44 -3.59 -8.02
C LEU A 81 9.54 -2.54 -8.11
N PRO A 82 10.07 -2.02 -6.98
CA PRO A 82 11.19 -1.09 -7.04
C PRO A 82 12.39 -1.74 -7.73
N GLY A 83 13.13 -0.97 -8.55
CA GLY A 83 14.18 -1.55 -9.40
C GLY A 83 15.34 -2.23 -8.66
N ASN A 84 15.58 -1.87 -7.39
CA ASN A 84 16.61 -2.48 -6.53
C ASN A 84 16.08 -3.63 -5.66
N TRP A 85 14.87 -4.11 -5.92
CA TRP A 85 14.30 -5.27 -5.23
C TRP A 85 14.53 -6.57 -6.01
N PRO A 86 14.51 -7.72 -5.33
CA PRO A 86 14.59 -9.04 -5.96
C PRO A 86 13.45 -9.25 -6.98
N LYS A 87 13.76 -9.61 -8.22
CA LYS A 87 12.80 -9.64 -9.35
C LYS A 87 12.16 -11.00 -9.62
N ASP A 88 12.84 -12.09 -9.26
CA ASP A 88 12.40 -13.46 -9.53
C ASP A 88 11.73 -14.12 -8.31
N GLU A 89 11.34 -13.29 -7.35
CA GLU A 89 10.78 -13.70 -6.06
C GLU A 89 9.29 -13.37 -6.03
N ASN A 90 8.51 -14.11 -5.25
CA ASN A 90 7.06 -13.90 -5.12
C ASN A 90 6.72 -12.65 -4.27
N ILE A 91 7.14 -11.48 -4.72
CA ILE A 91 6.95 -10.19 -4.07
C ILE A 91 5.84 -9.42 -4.76
N THR A 92 4.80 -9.08 -4.00
CA THR A 92 3.67 -8.31 -4.49
C THR A 92 3.63 -6.92 -3.84
N CYS A 93 3.36 -5.89 -4.64
CA CYS A 93 3.11 -4.55 -4.11
C CYS A 93 1.61 -4.31 -3.92
N ILE A 94 1.24 -3.92 -2.69
CA ILE A 94 -0.13 -3.55 -2.34
C ILE A 94 -0.20 -2.02 -2.21
N ALA A 95 -1.01 -1.40 -3.06
CA ALA A 95 -1.39 -0.01 -2.91
C ALA A 95 -2.60 0.09 -1.98
N ARG A 96 -2.57 1.06 -1.05
CA ARG A 96 -3.70 1.41 -0.19
C ARG A 96 -4.12 2.84 -0.46
N ARG A 97 -5.41 3.06 -0.68
CA ARG A 97 -6.01 4.40 -0.77
C ARG A 97 -7.10 4.55 0.28
N THR A 98 -7.20 5.73 0.87
CA THR A 98 -8.31 6.09 1.75
C THR A 98 -9.02 7.28 1.13
N ARG A 99 -10.30 7.12 0.82
CA ARG A 99 -11.16 8.21 0.38
C ARG A 99 -11.37 9.15 1.56
N VAL A 100 -11.11 10.43 1.36
CA VAL A 100 -11.44 11.45 2.33
C VAL A 100 -12.86 11.90 2.02
N ALA A 101 -13.82 11.67 2.92
CA ALA A 101 -15.19 12.15 2.72
C ALA A 101 -15.20 13.67 2.50
N ALA A 102 -16.03 14.17 1.56
CA ALA A 102 -16.10 15.60 1.21
C ALA A 102 -16.26 16.52 2.43
N GLY A 103 -17.13 16.14 3.38
CA GLY A 103 -17.37 16.87 4.63
C GLY A 103 -16.26 16.76 5.68
N LYS A 104 -15.24 15.91 5.45
CA LYS A 104 -14.06 15.73 6.31
C LYS A 104 -12.77 16.18 5.62
N ILE A 105 -12.87 16.87 4.47
CA ILE A 105 -11.71 17.47 3.81
C ILE A 105 -11.14 18.54 4.75
N PRO A 106 -9.89 18.40 5.22
CA PRO A 106 -9.28 19.38 6.10
C PRO A 106 -9.24 20.76 5.43
N THR A 107 -9.38 21.82 6.23
CA THR A 107 -9.33 23.22 5.75
C THR A 107 -8.05 23.47 4.94
N ALA A 108 -8.05 24.50 4.09
CA ALA A 108 -6.95 24.80 3.17
C ALA A 108 -5.56 24.91 3.85
N ARG A 109 -5.51 25.32 5.13
CA ARG A 109 -4.27 25.43 5.92
C ARG A 109 -3.78 24.11 6.52
N ALA A 110 -4.60 23.07 6.58
CA ALA A 110 -4.25 21.84 7.27
C ALA A 110 -3.12 21.08 6.56
N ARG A 111 -2.06 20.74 7.30
CA ARG A 111 -0.90 19.97 6.79
C ARG A 111 -1.33 18.66 6.11
N LYS A 112 -2.37 18.01 6.63
CA LYS A 112 -2.97 16.78 6.11
C LYS A 112 -3.56 16.95 4.69
N ARG A 113 -3.98 18.15 4.30
CA ARG A 113 -4.47 18.43 2.94
C ARG A 113 -3.36 18.35 1.88
N ARG A 114 -2.13 18.76 2.23
CA ARG A 114 -0.98 18.75 1.31
C ARG A 114 -0.47 17.33 0.98
N THR A 115 -0.87 16.33 1.76
CA THR A 115 -0.45 14.92 1.58
C THR A 115 -1.46 14.07 0.81
N ILE A 116 -2.69 14.58 0.61
CA ILE A 116 -3.75 13.93 -0.18
C ILE A 116 -3.48 14.21 -1.66
N SER A 117 -3.49 13.18 -2.51
CA SER A 117 -3.27 13.39 -3.95
C SER A 117 -4.46 14.12 -4.60
N LYS A 118 -4.23 14.87 -5.68
CA LYS A 118 -5.31 15.56 -6.41
C LYS A 118 -6.41 14.58 -6.89
N HIS A 119 -6.03 13.37 -7.28
CA HIS A 119 -6.97 12.31 -7.65
C HIS A 119 -7.83 11.85 -6.46
N GLN A 120 -7.27 11.78 -5.25
CA GLN A 120 -8.05 11.49 -4.03
C GLN A 120 -9.00 12.61 -3.63
N LEU A 121 -8.67 13.87 -3.95
CA LEU A 121 -9.60 15.00 -3.79
C LEU A 121 -10.73 14.95 -4.82
N ALA A 122 -10.44 14.58 -6.08
CA ALA A 122 -11.48 14.39 -7.10
C ALA A 122 -12.45 13.28 -6.72
N LEU A 123 -11.93 12.12 -6.29
CA LEU A 123 -12.74 11.03 -5.74
C LEU A 123 -13.57 11.47 -4.53
N ALA A 124 -13.11 12.41 -3.71
CA ALA A 124 -13.91 12.92 -2.59
C ALA A 124 -15.11 13.76 -3.06
N LEU A 125 -14.99 14.44 -4.20
CA LEU A 125 -15.96 15.41 -4.72
C LEU A 125 -17.00 14.77 -5.65
N GLU A 126 -16.70 13.64 -6.27
CA GLU A 126 -17.57 13.00 -7.29
C GLU A 126 -18.73 12.16 -6.71
N GLY A 127 -18.91 12.06 -5.39
CA GLY A 127 -20.01 11.25 -4.80
C GLY A 127 -19.87 9.74 -5.09
N PRO A 128 -20.67 8.85 -4.47
CA PRO A 128 -20.65 7.44 -4.82
C PRO A 128 -21.10 7.25 -6.27
N TYR A 129 -20.30 6.53 -7.07
CA TYR A 129 -20.75 6.01 -8.36
C TYR A 129 -21.88 5.01 -8.09
N GLN A 130 -23.12 5.38 -8.44
CA GLN A 130 -24.23 4.46 -8.55
C GLN A 130 -24.20 3.91 -9.98
N PRO A 131 -24.00 2.59 -10.18
CA PRO A 131 -24.23 2.01 -11.50
C PRO A 131 -25.71 2.19 -11.82
N ASP A 132 -25.99 2.83 -12.96
CA ASP A 132 -27.34 2.97 -13.50
C ASP A 132 -28.02 1.59 -13.54
N SER A 133 -29.06 1.44 -12.75
CA SER A 133 -30.06 0.39 -12.91
C SER A 133 -30.76 0.59 -14.25
N LEU A 134 -30.20 0.00 -15.31
CA LEU A 134 -30.94 -0.31 -16.52
C LEU A 134 -31.70 -1.62 -16.29
N GLU A 135 -32.85 -1.51 -15.63
CA GLU A 135 -34.00 -2.38 -15.88
C GLU A 135 -35.23 -1.74 -15.22
N THR A 136 -36.03 -1.05 -16.03
CA THR A 136 -37.50 -1.16 -16.15
C THR A 136 -38.03 0.08 -16.86
N ALA A 137 -38.38 -0.05 -18.14
CA ALA A 137 -39.55 0.61 -18.74
C ALA A 137 -39.79 0.07 -20.16
N SER A 138 -40.97 -0.55 -20.30
CA SER A 138 -41.71 -0.93 -21.51
C SER A 138 -41.30 -2.20 -22.26
#